data_AF-R6SVS6-F1
#
_entry.id   AF-R6SVS6-F1
#
_cell.length_a   1.000
_cell.length_b   1.000
_cell.length_c   1.000
_cell.angle_alpha   90.00
_cell.angle_beta   90.00
_cell.angle_gamma   90.00
#
_symmetry.space_group_name_H-M   'P 1'
#
loop_
_entity.id
_entity.type
_entity.pdbx_description
1 polymer ?
#
loop_
_entity_poly.entity_id
_entity_poly.type
_entity_poly.pdbx_seq_one_letter_code
_entity_poly.pdbx_strand_id
1 'polypeptide(L)'
;METAATISDEGYTSGYICCPEAEQWFKFVATRTGQYTICTTGNLDTIGTLYDCGGNQITRVDDYAPCGKINFRIICNLTEGNTYIAESVALKHRNSYISCNCSTKPRNSFTSHSQEAYA
;
A
#
# COMPACT_ATOMS: atom_id res chain seq x y z
N MET A 1 3.93 2.72 16.26
CA MET A 1 2.95 2.01 15.39
C MET A 1 1.48 2.34 15.70
N GLU A 2 1.13 3.18 16.69
CA GLU A 2 -0.27 3.49 17.05
C GLU A 2 -1.06 4.26 15.98
N THR A 3 -0.42 4.77 14.93
CA THR A 3 -1.03 5.60 13.88
C THR A 3 -1.29 4.87 12.56
N ALA A 4 -1.03 3.56 12.47
CA ALA A 4 -1.19 2.81 11.21
C ALA A 4 -2.68 2.63 10.84
N ALA A 5 -3.05 3.11 9.65
CA ALA A 5 -4.39 2.92 9.10
C ALA A 5 -4.65 1.44 8.81
N THR A 6 -5.84 0.94 9.16
CA THR A 6 -6.17 -0.48 8.94
C THR A 6 -6.73 -0.68 7.53
N ILE A 7 -6.12 -1.59 6.76
CA ILE A 7 -6.60 -2.02 5.45
C ILE A 7 -7.37 -3.32 5.63
N SER A 8 -8.61 -3.36 5.15
CA SER A 8 -9.37 -4.60 5.01
C SER A 8 -8.72 -5.49 3.94
N ASP A 9 -8.74 -6.81 4.10
CA ASP A 9 -8.28 -7.73 3.06
C ASP A 9 -9.05 -7.50 1.74
N GLU A 10 -8.33 -7.47 0.62
CA GLU A 10 -8.85 -7.04 -0.70
C GLU A 10 -9.32 -5.57 -0.78
N GLY A 11 -8.95 -4.75 0.19
CA GLY A 11 -9.43 -3.38 0.35
C GLY A 11 -8.51 -2.29 -0.20
N TYR A 12 -9.05 -1.07 -0.18
CA TYR A 12 -8.33 0.18 -0.43
C TYR A 12 -8.49 1.07 0.80
N THR A 13 -7.41 1.69 1.23
CA THR A 13 -7.45 2.65 2.33
C THR A 13 -6.67 3.89 1.92
N SER A 14 -7.33 5.05 2.03
CA SER A 14 -6.68 6.33 1.80
C SER A 14 -5.77 6.68 2.97
N GLY A 15 -4.61 7.26 2.66
CA GLY A 15 -3.71 7.88 3.62
C GLY A 15 -3.28 9.25 3.10
N TYR A 16 -2.78 10.10 4.00
CA TYR A 16 -2.38 11.47 3.67
C TYR A 16 -0.89 11.65 3.94
N ILE A 17 -0.15 12.12 2.94
CA ILE A 17 1.25 12.48 3.08
C ILE A 17 1.37 14.00 2.99
N CYS A 18 1.82 14.63 4.08
CA CYS A 18 1.82 16.08 4.24
C CYS A 18 3.07 16.78 3.70
N CYS A 19 4.16 16.04 3.45
CA CYS A 19 5.39 16.55 2.85
C CYS A 19 6.26 15.35 2.41
N PRO A 20 7.31 15.56 1.59
CA PRO A 20 8.28 14.50 1.31
C PRO A 20 8.88 13.95 2.59
N GLU A 21 9.33 12.70 2.52
CA GLU A 21 9.91 11.94 3.65
C GLU A 21 8.92 11.67 4.79
N ALA A 22 7.72 12.27 4.80
CA ALA A 22 6.68 11.89 5.72
C ALA A 22 6.17 10.48 5.40
N GLU A 23 6.01 9.70 6.47
CA GLU A 23 5.58 8.32 6.40
C GLU A 23 4.06 8.22 6.58
N GLN A 24 3.43 7.39 5.75
CA GLN A 24 2.10 6.90 5.98
C GLN A 24 2.15 5.40 6.23
N TRP A 25 1.69 5.01 7.41
CA TRP A 25 1.68 3.62 7.85
C TRP A 25 0.31 2.98 7.63
N PHE A 26 0.32 1.73 7.18
CA PHE A 26 -0.85 0.89 7.02
C PHE A 26 -0.62 -0.48 7.64
N LYS A 27 -1.67 -1.13 8.14
CA LYS A 27 -1.62 -2.49 8.67
C LYS A 27 -2.77 -3.34 8.15
N PHE A 28 -2.54 -4.62 7.97
CA PHE A 28 -3.59 -5.60 7.62
C PHE A 28 -3.25 -6.98 8.18
N VAL A 29 -4.27 -7.82 8.32
CA VAL A 29 -4.12 -9.24 8.64
C VAL A 29 -4.32 -10.02 7.35
N ALA A 30 -3.37 -10.88 6.98
CA ALA A 30 -3.54 -11.75 5.83
C ALA A 30 -4.63 -12.80 6.15
N THR A 31 -5.68 -12.84 5.34
CA THR A 31 -6.81 -13.77 5.51
C THR A 31 -6.58 -15.13 4.86
N ARG A 32 -5.51 -15.27 4.08
CA ARG A 32 -5.13 -16.53 3.42
C ARG A 32 -3.63 -16.59 3.21
N THR A 33 -3.09 -17.81 3.16
CA THR A 33 -1.70 -18.02 2.79
C THR A 33 -1.58 -17.95 1.27
N GLY A 34 -0.71 -17.10 0.74
CA GLY A 34 -0.52 -16.95 -0.70
C GLY A 34 0.09 -15.62 -1.12
N GLN A 35 0.05 -15.36 -2.41
CA GLN A 35 0.62 -14.14 -2.99
C GLN A 35 -0.29 -12.93 -2.77
N TYR A 36 0.28 -11.85 -2.25
CA TYR A 36 -0.34 -10.54 -2.08
C TYR A 36 0.33 -9.52 -2.98
N THR A 37 -0.46 -8.62 -3.55
CA THR A 37 -0.03 -7.37 -4.19
C THR A 37 -0.37 -6.21 -3.25
N ILE A 38 0.65 -5.47 -2.82
CA ILE A 38 0.53 -4.27 -1.99
C ILE A 38 1.07 -3.10 -2.78
N CYS A 39 0.28 -2.05 -2.98
CA CYS A 39 0.71 -0.93 -3.82
C CYS A 39 -0.07 0.33 -3.51
N THR A 40 0.56 1.48 -3.74
CA THR A 40 -0.11 2.78 -3.75
C THR A 40 -0.65 3.14 -5.13
N THR A 41 -1.65 4.00 -5.14
CA THR A 41 -2.10 4.73 -6.33
C THR A 41 -2.18 6.21 -6.02
N GLY A 42 -2.02 7.02 -7.07
CA GLY A 42 -2.04 8.48 -6.98
C GLY A 42 -0.92 9.10 -7.81
N ASN A 43 -0.71 10.40 -7.59
CA ASN A 43 0.26 11.22 -8.33
C ASN A 43 1.56 11.45 -7.54
N LEU A 44 1.72 10.82 -6.37
CA LEU A 44 2.95 10.90 -5.59
C LEU A 44 3.92 9.81 -6.02
N ASP A 45 5.18 10.22 -6.08
CA ASP A 45 6.34 9.36 -6.21
C ASP A 45 6.58 8.70 -4.85
N THR A 46 6.34 7.40 -4.72
CA THR A 46 6.25 6.72 -3.41
C THR A 46 7.08 5.45 -3.35
N ILE A 47 7.87 5.35 -2.29
CA ILE A 47 8.52 4.11 -1.86
C ILE A 47 7.62 3.35 -0.90
N GLY A 48 7.57 2.03 -1.04
CA GLY A 48 6.90 1.12 -0.12
C GLY A 48 7.87 0.20 0.60
N THR A 49 7.75 0.08 1.92
CA THR A 49 8.42 -0.94 2.73
C THR A 49 7.38 -1.85 3.37
N LEU A 50 7.59 -3.17 3.33
CA LEU A 50 6.76 -4.15 4.01
C LEU A 50 7.50 -4.74 5.20
N TYR A 51 6.84 -4.80 6.35
CA TYR A 51 7.34 -5.36 7.59
C TYR A 51 6.42 -6.48 8.10
N ASP A 52 6.98 -7.39 8.89
CA ASP A 52 6.19 -8.31 9.73
C ASP A 52 5.66 -7.63 11.00
N CYS A 53 4.90 -8.37 11.82
CA CYS A 53 4.33 -7.85 13.07
C CYS A 53 5.37 -7.49 14.14
N GLY A 54 6.59 -8.02 14.05
CA GLY A 54 7.71 -7.67 14.92
C GLY A 54 8.47 -6.41 14.47
N GLY A 55 8.10 -5.85 13.31
CA GLY A 55 8.79 -4.70 12.72
C GLY A 55 10.03 -5.09 11.91
N ASN A 56 10.23 -6.38 11.59
CA ASN A 56 11.33 -6.78 10.73
C ASN A 56 10.97 -6.50 9.27
N GLN A 57 11.88 -5.86 8.53
CA GLN A 57 11.68 -5.56 7.12
C GLN A 57 11.69 -6.85 6.29
N ILE A 58 10.62 -7.08 5.54
CA ILE A 58 10.49 -8.17 4.57
C ILE A 58 11.03 -7.72 3.21
N THR A 59 10.62 -6.53 2.73
CA THR A 59 11.07 -5.99 1.44
C THR A 59 10.83 -4.49 1.34
N ARG A 60 11.51 -3.83 0.38
CA ARG A 60 11.37 -2.41 0.05
C ARG A 60 11.41 -2.22 -1.46
N VAL A 61 10.45 -1.48 -2.01
CA VAL A 61 10.27 -1.23 -3.45
C VAL A 61 10.01 0.24 -3.69
N ASP A 62 10.73 0.84 -4.63
CA ASP A 62 10.58 2.24 -5.03
C ASP A 62 9.49 2.37 -6.10
N ASP A 63 9.79 1.94 -7.33
CA ASP A 63 8.86 2.03 -8.45
C ASP A 63 8.28 0.68 -8.88
N TYR A 64 7.11 0.72 -9.53
CA TYR A 64 6.61 -0.43 -10.28
C TYR A 64 7.24 -0.52 -11.68
N ALA A 65 8.16 -1.47 -11.86
CA ALA A 65 8.60 -1.95 -13.16
C ALA A 65 7.57 -2.95 -13.76
N PRO A 66 7.36 -3.00 -15.09
CA PRO A 66 8.12 -2.33 -16.17
C PRO A 66 7.51 -1.01 -16.66
N CYS A 67 6.50 -0.45 -15.97
CA CYS A 67 5.68 0.62 -16.54
C CYS A 67 6.10 2.04 -16.15
N GLY A 68 7.25 2.24 -15.49
CA GLY A 68 7.71 3.56 -15.05
C GLY A 68 6.70 4.27 -14.14
N LYS A 69 5.90 3.50 -13.39
CA LYS A 69 4.90 4.08 -12.49
C LYS A 69 5.60 4.45 -11.19
N ILE A 70 5.47 5.71 -10.84
CA ILE A 70 5.99 6.37 -9.63
C ILE A 70 5.40 5.84 -8.30
N ASN A 71 4.54 4.82 -8.36
CA ASN A 71 3.97 4.21 -7.16
C ASN A 71 4.59 2.83 -6.98
N PHE A 72 5.00 2.51 -5.76
CA PHE A 72 5.51 1.18 -5.46
C PHE A 72 4.47 0.10 -5.72
N ARG A 73 4.97 -1.10 -6.04
CA ARG A 73 4.18 -2.34 -6.02
C ARG A 73 5.02 -3.49 -5.49
N ILE A 74 4.62 -3.99 -4.32
CA ILE A 74 5.19 -5.16 -3.68
C ILE A 74 4.34 -6.37 -4.05
N ILE A 75 4.99 -7.45 -4.49
CA ILE A 75 4.36 -8.76 -4.68
C ILE A 75 5.09 -9.74 -3.76
N CYS A 76 4.41 -10.31 -2.77
CA CYS A 76 5.04 -11.15 -1.76
C CYS A 76 4.11 -12.28 -1.31
N ASN A 77 4.66 -13.44 -0.94
CA ASN A 77 3.88 -14.53 -0.34
C ASN A 77 3.77 -14.31 1.16
N LEU A 78 2.54 -14.22 1.66
CA LEU A 78 2.22 -13.98 3.07
C LEU A 78 1.49 -15.19 3.66
N THR A 79 1.51 -15.29 4.98
CA THR A 79 0.90 -16.39 5.74
C THR A 79 -0.39 -15.91 6.39
N GLU A 80 -1.44 -16.72 6.29
CA GLU A 80 -2.73 -16.47 6.92
C GLU A 80 -2.59 -16.22 8.44
N GLY A 81 -3.41 -15.31 8.96
CA GLY A 81 -3.45 -14.96 10.38
C GLY A 81 -2.34 -14.01 10.83
N ASN A 82 -1.28 -13.84 10.03
CA ASN A 82 -0.21 -12.90 10.37
C ASN A 82 -0.60 -11.46 10.06
N THR A 83 -0.16 -10.55 10.92
CA THR A 83 -0.27 -9.10 10.72
C THR A 83 0.95 -8.59 9.98
N TYR A 84 0.72 -7.75 8.98
CA TYR A 84 1.77 -7.11 8.18
C TYR A 84 1.56 -5.60 8.15
N ILE A 85 2.67 -4.88 7.99
CA ILE A 85 2.70 -3.42 8.08
C ILE A 85 3.36 -2.88 6.83
N ALA A 86 2.66 -2.00 6.12
CA ALA A 86 3.15 -1.32 4.94
C ALA A 86 3.42 0.15 5.28
N GLU A 87 4.64 0.60 5.04
CA GLU A 87 5.06 1.99 5.11
C GLU A 87 5.10 2.57 3.71
N SER A 88 4.54 3.76 3.53
CA SER A 88 4.66 4.53 2.29
C SER A 88 5.33 5.87 2.59
N VAL A 89 6.34 6.21 1.78
CA VAL A 89 7.08 7.48 1.88
C VAL A 89 7.06 8.17 0.53
N ALA A 90 6.74 9.47 0.48
CA ALA A 90 6.78 10.24 -0.76
C ALA A 90 8.17 10.86 -1.02
N LEU A 91 8.67 10.76 -2.26
CA LEU A 91 9.98 11.30 -2.69
C LEU A 91 9.93 12.74 -3.21
N LYS A 92 8.77 13.26 -3.62
CA LYS A 92 8.64 14.58 -4.28
C LYS A 92 7.55 15.46 -3.65
N HIS A 93 7.76 16.78 -3.77
CA HIS A 93 6.95 17.82 -3.12
C HIS A 93 5.57 18.00 -3.75
N ARG A 94 4.56 17.28 -3.25
CA ARG A 94 3.15 17.72 -3.19
C ARG A 94 2.44 17.02 -2.03
N ASN A 95 1.68 17.76 -1.24
CA ASN A 95 0.75 17.14 -0.29
C ASN A 95 -0.35 16.46 -1.08
N SER A 96 -0.59 15.18 -0.82
CA SER A 96 -1.66 14.45 -1.51
C SER A 96 -2.12 13.27 -0.68
N TYR A 97 -3.32 12.82 -1.00
CA TYR A 97 -3.77 11.51 -0.60
C TYR A 97 -3.14 10.45 -1.50
N ILE A 98 -2.81 9.32 -0.89
CA ILE A 98 -2.49 8.07 -1.55
C ILE A 98 -3.59 7.06 -1.22
N SER A 99 -3.82 6.08 -2.09
CA SER A 99 -4.65 4.93 -1.76
C SER A 99 -3.79 3.67 -1.75
N CYS A 100 -3.67 3.03 -0.59
CA CYS A 100 -2.98 1.76 -0.46
C CYS A 100 -3.96 0.61 -0.68
N ASN A 101 -3.61 -0.29 -1.57
CA ASN A 101 -4.37 -1.51 -1.84
C ASN A 101 -3.58 -2.72 -1.41
N CYS A 102 -4.26 -3.65 -0.74
CA CYS A 102 -3.78 -4.98 -0.43
C CYS A 102 -4.74 -6.01 -1.04
N SER A 103 -4.26 -6.87 -1.93
CA SER A 103 -5.10 -7.83 -2.66
C SER A 103 -4.32 -9.09 -3.02
N THR A 104 -4.95 -10.25 -2.94
CA THR A 104 -4.39 -11.51 -3.46
C THR A 104 -4.69 -11.74 -4.94
N LYS A 105 -5.41 -10.82 -5.60
CA LYS A 105 -5.70 -10.92 -7.04
C LYS A 105 -4.58 -10.24 -7.83
N PRO A 106 -4.02 -10.88 -8.89
CA PRO A 106 -3.12 -10.20 -9.80
C PRO A 106 -3.89 -9.06 -10.48
N ARG A 107 -3.39 -7.83 -10.28
CA ARG A 107 -4.10 -6.58 -10.57
C ARG A 107 -4.19 -6.23 -12.08
N ASN A 108 -4.80 -7.10 -12.88
CA ASN A 108 -5.06 -6.85 -14.31
C ASN A 108 -6.44 -6.20 -14.60
N SER A 109 -7.23 -5.84 -13.58
CA SER A 109 -8.50 -5.13 -13.77
C SER A 109 -8.58 -3.91 -12.85
N PHE A 110 -8.15 -2.75 -13.35
CA PHE A 110 -8.51 -1.45 -12.80
C PHE A 110 -9.96 -1.17 -13.18
N THR A 111 -10.91 -1.54 -12.33
CA THR A 111 -12.16 -0.77 -12.23
C THR A 111 -11.90 0.30 -11.18
N SER A 112 -11.76 1.55 -11.64
CA SER A 112 -12.03 2.70 -10.81
C SER A 112 -13.39 2.49 -10.15
N HIS A 113 -13.45 2.22 -8.86
CA HIS A 113 -14.66 2.53 -8.12
C HIS A 113 -14.75 4.04 -8.12
N SER A 114 -15.54 4.54 -9.07
CA SER A 114 -16.12 5.87 -9.03
C SER A 114 -16.66 6.14 -7.65
N GLN A 115 -16.37 7.34 -7.16
CA GLN A 115 -17.05 7.98 -6.04
C GLN A 115 -18.52 7.57 -6.00
N GLU A 116 -18.97 7.00 -4.89
CA GLU A 116 -20.40 6.97 -4.59
C GLU A 116 -20.87 8.42 -4.54
N ALA A 117 -21.82 8.72 -5.42
CA ALA A 117 -22.48 10.00 -5.51
C ALA A 117 -23.10 10.34 -4.15
N TYR A 118 -22.79 11.53 -3.64
CA TYR A 118 -23.66 12.17 -2.66
C TYR A 118 -25.02 12.39 -3.35
N ALA A 119 -26.06 11.76 -2.80
CA ALA A 119 -27.45 12.03 -3.11
C ALA A 119 -27.86 13.42 -2.62
#